data_AF-A0A2A4PCK3-F1
#
_entry.id   AF-A0A2A4PCK3-F1
#
_cell.length_a   1.000
_cell.length_b   1.000
_cell.length_c   1.000
_cell.angle_alpha   90.00
_cell.angle_beta   90.00
_cell.angle_gamma   90.00
#
_symmetry.space_group_name_H-M   'P 1'
#
loop_
_entity.id
_entity.type
_entity.pdbx_description
1 polymer ?
#
loop_
_entity_poly.entity_id
_entity_poly.type
_entity_poly.pdbx_seq_one_letter_code
_entity_poly.pdbx_strand_id
1 'polypeptide(L)'
;RPPTPGVELQRGKTATTLAKRAIISQAVRRLANPLPAKGSPGILALLRDTGGLTSTPDIRTIINEETSILSSQDQRFVDKLIFWVDEKEPGGTIVDAKKEQKRIQKNQALGKSINDGKSPEIKVKRKKKGILDF
;
A
#
# COMPACT_ATOMS: atom_id res chain seq x y z
N ARG A 1 38.99 25.42 10.13
CA ARG A 1 39.68 24.11 9.95
C ARG A 1 38.69 23.19 9.25
N PRO A 2 39.02 22.63 8.07
CA PRO A 2 38.15 21.67 7.39
C PRO A 2 38.09 20.34 8.17
N PRO A 3 37.03 19.54 8.00
CA PRO A 3 36.88 18.25 8.67
C PRO A 3 37.95 17.24 8.20
N THR A 4 38.42 16.39 9.11
CA THR A 4 39.45 15.39 8.86
C THR A 4 38.94 14.32 7.88
N PRO A 5 39.65 14.02 6.79
CA PRO A 5 39.24 12.99 5.84
C PRO A 5 39.19 11.61 6.50
N GLY A 6 38.08 10.88 6.33
CA GLY A 6 37.95 9.48 6.79
C GLY A 6 37.08 9.26 8.04
N VAL A 7 36.54 10.30 8.66
CA VAL A 7 35.55 10.13 9.74
C VAL A 7 34.16 9.93 9.12
N GLU A 8 33.60 8.72 9.22
CA GLU A 8 32.23 8.44 8.80
C GLU A 8 31.25 9.38 9.51
N LEU A 9 30.51 10.15 8.72
CA LEU A 9 29.38 10.93 9.23
C LEU A 9 28.31 9.94 9.71
N GLN A 10 28.08 9.87 11.02
CA GLN A 10 26.98 9.13 11.64
C GLN A 10 25.65 9.80 11.26
N ARG A 11 25.19 9.60 10.02
CA ARG A 11 23.88 10.07 9.59
C ARG A 11 22.85 9.23 10.35
N GLY A 12 22.22 9.85 11.35
CA GLY A 12 21.19 9.23 12.17
C GLY A 12 20.23 8.42 11.30
N LYS A 13 20.01 7.17 11.69
CA LYS A 13 19.13 6.22 11.00
C LYS A 13 17.83 6.94 10.64
N THR A 14 17.51 7.01 9.35
CA THR A 14 16.32 7.74 8.89
C THR A 14 15.08 7.16 9.57
N ALA A 15 14.08 8.00 9.88
CA ALA A 15 12.84 7.55 10.54
C ALA A 15 12.21 6.32 9.86
N THR A 16 12.33 6.25 8.53
CA THR A 16 11.93 5.11 7.71
C THR A 16 12.65 3.80 8.08
N THR A 17 13.97 3.85 8.31
CA THR A 17 14.75 2.65 8.71
C THR A 17 14.41 2.19 10.12
N LEU A 18 14.15 3.13 11.04
CA LEU A 18 13.70 2.82 12.40
C LEU A 18 12.31 2.17 12.39
N ALA A 19 11.37 2.74 11.62
CA ALA A 19 10.02 2.20 11.46
C ALA A 19 10.04 0.80 10.81
N LYS A 20 10.84 0.61 9.75
CA LYS A 20 10.99 -0.69 9.09
C LYS A 20 11.49 -1.76 10.06
N ARG A 21 12.49 -1.43 10.88
CA ARG A 21 13.01 -2.36 11.91
C ARG A 21 11.97 -2.66 12.98
N ALA A 22 11.21 -1.67 13.44
CA ALA A 22 10.16 -1.86 14.45
C ALA A 22 9.10 -2.86 13.96
N ILE A 23 8.61 -2.69 12.72
CA ILE A 23 7.62 -3.57 12.09
C ILE A 23 8.16 -5.00 11.97
N ILE A 24 9.39 -5.18 11.46
CA ILE A 24 10.00 -6.50 11.31
C ILE A 24 10.23 -7.17 12.68
N SER A 25 10.72 -6.43 13.68
CA SER A 25 10.96 -6.98 15.01
C SER A 25 9.68 -7.34 15.77
N GLN A 26 8.59 -6.60 15.52
CA GLN A 26 7.27 -6.88 16.07
C GLN A 26 6.68 -8.16 15.45
N ALA A 27 6.87 -8.36 14.14
CA ALA A 27 6.46 -9.58 13.44
C ALA A 27 7.19 -10.83 13.96
N VAL A 28 8.50 -10.72 14.22
CA VAL A 28 9.30 -11.84 14.78
C VAL A 28 8.88 -12.18 16.22
N ARG A 29 8.50 -11.18 17.03
CA ARG A 29 8.00 -11.41 18.41
C ARG A 29 6.59 -12.00 18.47
N ARG A 30 5.83 -11.97 17.36
CA ARG A 30 4.53 -12.65 17.22
C ARG A 30 4.65 -14.11 16.76
N LEU A 31 5.86 -14.67 16.71
CA LEU A 31 6.02 -16.12 16.66
C LEU A 31 5.58 -16.70 18.00
N ALA A 32 4.27 -16.97 18.04
CA ALA A 32 3.51 -17.54 19.13
C ALA A 32 4.24 -18.72 19.80
N ASN A 33 4.09 -18.82 21.11
CA ASN A 33 4.26 -20.09 21.79
C ASN A 33 3.45 -21.15 21.03
N PRO A 34 4.06 -22.23 20.52
CA PRO A 34 3.30 -23.29 19.88
C PRO A 34 2.31 -23.84 20.91
N LEU A 35 1.02 -23.70 20.64
CA LEU A 35 -0.02 -24.35 21.43
C LEU A 35 0.23 -25.86 21.36
N PRO A 36 0.26 -26.58 22.49
CA PRO A 36 0.45 -28.02 22.47
C PRO A 36 -0.68 -28.65 21.64
N ALA A 37 -0.30 -29.44 20.64
CA ALA A 37 -1.25 -30.09 19.74
C ALA A 37 -2.18 -31.01 20.56
N LYS A 38 -3.47 -30.64 20.61
CA LYS A 38 -4.52 -31.43 21.28
C LYS A 38 -5.14 -32.36 20.25
N GLY A 39 -5.17 -33.67 20.53
CA GLY A 39 -5.81 -34.64 19.65
C GLY A 39 -5.55 -36.10 20.05
N SER A 40 -6.24 -37.02 19.39
CA SER A 40 -5.94 -38.45 19.49
C SER A 40 -4.59 -38.77 18.83
N PRO A 41 -3.95 -39.90 19.15
CA PRO A 41 -2.68 -40.30 18.53
C PRO A 41 -2.73 -40.33 17.00
N GLY A 42 -3.88 -40.72 16.41
CA GLY A 42 -4.07 -40.73 14.96
C GLY A 42 -4.09 -39.31 14.35
N ILE A 43 -4.71 -38.35 15.02
CA ILE A 43 -4.73 -36.95 14.57
C ILE A 43 -3.32 -36.34 14.66
N LEU A 44 -2.55 -36.69 15.70
CA LEU A 44 -1.17 -36.25 15.85
C LEU A 44 -0.26 -36.81 14.74
N ALA A 45 -0.46 -38.06 14.32
CA ALA A 45 0.27 -38.65 13.20
C ALA A 45 0.00 -37.88 11.88
N LEU A 46 -1.28 -37.61 11.58
CA LEU A 46 -1.66 -36.82 10.40
C LEU A 46 -1.10 -35.39 10.45
N LEU A 47 -1.16 -34.74 11.62
CA LEU A 47 -0.59 -33.39 11.80
C LEU A 47 0.93 -33.38 11.65
N ARG A 48 1.61 -34.46 12.03
CA ARG A 48 3.06 -34.60 11.84
C ARG A 48 3.39 -34.75 10.36
N ASP A 49 2.65 -35.60 9.64
CA ASP A 49 2.90 -35.89 8.23
C ASP A 49 2.56 -34.70 7.32
N THR A 50 1.57 -33.89 7.71
CA THR A 50 1.16 -32.68 6.99
C THR A 50 1.89 -31.41 7.42
N GLY A 51 2.78 -31.48 8.42
CA GLY A 51 3.50 -30.32 8.94
C GLY A 51 2.67 -29.34 9.78
N GLY A 52 1.47 -29.73 10.20
CA GLY A 52 0.57 -28.91 11.02
C GLY A 52 1.11 -28.59 12.42
N LEU A 53 2.01 -29.42 12.98
CA LEU A 53 2.64 -29.18 14.29
C LEU A 53 3.60 -27.98 14.30
N THR A 54 4.16 -27.63 13.14
CA THR A 54 5.10 -26.52 12.97
C THR A 54 4.44 -25.28 12.36
N SER A 55 3.14 -25.33 12.11
CA SER A 55 2.37 -24.24 11.51
C SER A 55 2.20 -23.11 12.53
N THR A 56 2.53 -21.88 12.13
CA THR A 56 2.25 -20.71 12.95
C THR A 56 0.73 -20.44 12.96
N PRO A 57 0.08 -20.26 14.12
CA PRO A 57 -1.37 -20.05 14.22
C PRO A 57 -1.90 -18.91 13.35
N ASP A 58 -1.05 -17.91 13.11
CA ASP A 58 -1.36 -16.69 12.38
C ASP A 58 -1.13 -16.80 10.86
N ILE A 59 -0.81 -17.97 10.29
CA ILE A 59 -0.59 -18.10 8.83
C ILE A 59 -1.79 -17.60 8.02
N ARG A 60 -3.02 -17.81 8.49
CA ARG A 60 -4.23 -17.33 7.78
C ARG A 60 -4.32 -15.81 7.75
N THR A 61 -3.95 -15.13 8.84
CA THR A 61 -3.97 -13.67 8.88
C THR A 61 -2.86 -13.11 7.99
N ILE A 62 -1.66 -13.69 8.02
CA ILE A 62 -0.54 -13.32 7.15
C ILE A 62 -0.92 -13.48 5.67
N ILE A 63 -1.47 -14.64 5.27
CA ILE A 63 -1.90 -14.88 3.89
C ILE A 63 -2.93 -13.84 3.46
N ASN A 64 -3.92 -13.54 4.30
CA ASN A 64 -4.95 -12.54 3.97
C ASN A 64 -4.38 -11.13 3.81
N GLU A 65 -3.44 -10.73 4.68
CA GLU A 65 -2.74 -9.44 4.56
C GLU A 65 -1.94 -9.36 3.25
N GLU A 66 -1.24 -10.44 2.88
CA GLU A 66 -0.47 -10.51 1.64
C GLU A 66 -1.36 -10.56 0.38
N THR A 67 -2.44 -11.34 0.40
CA THR A 67 -3.37 -11.44 -0.74
C THR A 67 -4.31 -10.25 -0.88
N SER A 68 -4.53 -9.46 0.17
CA SER A 68 -5.32 -8.22 0.09
C SER A 68 -4.75 -7.25 -0.93
N ILE A 69 -3.42 -7.18 -1.05
CA ILE A 69 -2.73 -6.33 -2.03
C ILE A 69 -3.01 -6.81 -3.46
N LEU A 70 -2.97 -8.12 -3.69
CA LEU A 70 -3.21 -8.72 -5.01
C LEU A 70 -4.68 -8.57 -5.47
N SER A 71 -5.63 -8.71 -4.55
CA SER A 71 -7.06 -8.54 -4.82
C SER A 71 -7.41 -7.15 -5.40
N SER A 72 -6.72 -6.11 -4.96
CA SER A 72 -6.91 -4.74 -5.49
C SER A 72 -6.45 -4.59 -6.95
N GLN A 73 -5.50 -5.41 -7.41
CA GLN A 73 -5.01 -5.39 -8.79
C GLN A 73 -5.98 -6.10 -9.74
N ASP A 74 -6.62 -7.17 -9.26
CA ASP A 74 -7.59 -7.95 -10.04
C ASP A 74 -8.91 -7.18 -10.30
N GLN A 75 -9.34 -6.33 -9.35
CA GLN A 75 -10.56 -5.52 -9.52
C GLN A 75 -10.52 -4.64 -10.79
N ARG A 76 -9.38 -4.02 -11.10
CA ARG A 76 -9.24 -3.18 -12.32
C ARG A 76 -9.37 -3.98 -13.61
N PHE A 77 -8.94 -5.25 -13.60
CA PHE A 77 -9.08 -6.14 -14.74
C PHE A 77 -10.53 -6.59 -14.89
N VAL A 78 -11.20 -6.93 -13.79
CA VAL A 78 -12.62 -7.30 -13.76
C VAL A 78 -13.51 -6.13 -14.18
N ASP A 79 -13.24 -4.90 -13.72
CA ASP A 79 -13.94 -3.68 -14.15
C ASP A 79 -13.86 -3.48 -15.69
N LYS A 80 -12.74 -3.89 -16.31
CA LYS A 80 -12.58 -3.83 -17.76
C LYS A 80 -13.44 -4.87 -18.50
N LEU A 81 -13.78 -5.98 -17.85
CA LEU A 81 -14.66 -7.03 -18.38
C LEU A 81 -16.14 -6.70 -18.17
N ILE A 82 -16.50 -6.08 -17.05
CA ILE A 82 -17.89 -5.69 -16.72
C ILE A 82 -18.23 -4.34 -17.37
N PHE A 83 -18.23 -4.31 -18.70
CA PHE A 83 -18.54 -3.08 -19.44
C PHE A 83 -20.03 -2.67 -19.39
N TRP A 84 -20.94 -3.54 -18.92
CA TRP A 84 -22.38 -3.22 -18.86
C TRP A 84 -22.83 -2.60 -17.54
N VAL A 85 -22.04 -2.70 -16.46
CA VAL A 85 -22.38 -2.06 -15.19
C VAL A 85 -21.96 -0.60 -15.26
N ASP A 86 -22.86 0.32 -14.94
CA ASP A 86 -22.52 1.73 -14.86
C ASP A 86 -21.50 1.94 -13.75
N GLU A 87 -20.29 2.38 -14.13
CA GLU A 87 -19.27 2.76 -13.16
C GLU A 87 -19.82 3.90 -12.32
N LYS A 88 -19.69 3.79 -11.00
CA LYS A 88 -19.95 4.91 -10.09
C LYS A 88 -19.12 6.10 -10.55
N GLU A 89 -19.75 7.27 -10.65
CA GLU A 89 -19.02 8.51 -10.96
C GLU A 89 -17.82 8.63 -10.00
N PRO A 90 -16.62 8.95 -10.50
CA PRO A 90 -15.47 9.14 -9.63
C PRO A 90 -15.85 10.18 -8.58
N GLY A 91 -15.90 9.75 -7.32
CA GLY A 91 -16.15 10.65 -6.21
C GLY A 91 -14.95 11.59 -6.05
N GLY A 92 -15.03 12.78 -6.64
CA GLY A 92 -14.08 13.85 -6.37
C GLY A 92 -13.66 14.67 -7.58
N THR A 93 -13.46 15.97 -7.34
CA THR A 93 -12.83 16.90 -8.29
C THR A 93 -11.34 16.61 -8.39
N ILE A 94 -10.86 16.24 -9.57
CA ILE A 94 -9.43 16.00 -9.84
C ILE A 94 -8.76 17.32 -10.21
N VAL A 95 -7.74 17.72 -9.44
CA VAL A 95 -6.98 18.96 -9.68
C VAL A 95 -5.73 18.67 -10.50
N ASP A 96 -5.42 19.53 -11.49
CA ASP A 96 -4.19 19.45 -12.30
C ASP A 96 -2.99 19.89 -11.46
N ALA A 97 -2.15 18.94 -11.03
CA ALA A 97 -0.98 19.23 -10.21
C ALA A 97 -0.02 20.25 -10.85
N LYS A 98 0.20 20.19 -12.17
CA LYS A 98 1.15 21.09 -12.87
C LYS A 98 0.58 22.49 -12.98
N LYS A 99 -0.71 22.63 -13.32
CA LYS A 99 -1.34 23.96 -13.40
C LYS A 99 -1.54 24.55 -12.01
N GLU A 100 -1.84 23.73 -11.00
CA GLU A 100 -1.99 24.20 -9.63
C GLU A 100 -0.66 24.71 -9.06
N GLN A 101 0.44 23.99 -9.31
CA GLN A 101 1.76 24.48 -8.95
C GLN A 101 2.08 25.84 -9.62
N LYS A 102 1.74 26.01 -10.90
CA LYS A 102 1.91 27.29 -11.59
C LYS A 102 1.02 28.40 -11.00
N ARG A 103 -0.21 28.09 -10.59
CA ARG A 103 -1.12 29.04 -9.93
C ARG A 103 -0.52 29.52 -8.61
N ILE A 104 -0.03 28.59 -7.78
CA ILE A 104 0.62 28.91 -6.50
C ILE A 104 1.85 29.79 -6.72
N GLN A 105 2.73 29.44 -7.66
CA GLN A 105 3.93 30.24 -7.97
C GLN A 105 3.57 31.65 -8.45
N LYS A 106 2.53 31.77 -9.28
CA LYS A 106 2.05 33.07 -9.79
C LYS A 106 1.48 33.95 -8.67
N ASN A 107 0.69 33.37 -7.76
CA ASN A 107 0.14 34.09 -6.62
C ASN A 107 1.23 34.55 -5.66
N GLN A 108 2.24 33.70 -5.41
CA GLN A 108 3.42 34.06 -4.62
C GLN A 108 4.20 35.22 -5.24
N ALA A 109 4.44 35.19 -6.56
CA ALA A 109 5.14 36.26 -7.27
C ALA A 109 4.38 37.59 -7.27
N LEU A 110 3.04 37.54 -7.25
CA LEU A 110 2.16 38.71 -7.21
C LEU A 110 1.84 39.20 -5.78
N GLY A 111 2.35 38.53 -4.74
CA GLY A 111 2.05 38.86 -3.34
C GLY A 111 0.60 38.61 -2.92
N LYS A 112 -0.13 37.76 -3.66
CA LYS A 112 -1.52 37.41 -3.37
C LYS A 112 -1.60 36.17 -2.47
N SER A 113 -2.74 35.98 -1.82
CA SER A 113 -3.00 34.77 -1.00
C SER A 113 -2.94 33.50 -1.84
N ILE A 114 -2.47 32.39 -1.25
CA ILE A 114 -2.34 31.08 -1.91
C ILE A 114 -3.71 30.55 -2.36
N ASN A 115 -4.79 30.89 -1.65
CA ASN A 115 -6.14 30.44 -1.98
C ASN A 115 -6.85 31.33 -3.01
N ASP A 116 -6.19 32.37 -3.53
CA ASP A 116 -6.80 33.30 -4.47
C ASP A 116 -6.90 32.68 -5.88
N GLY A 117 -8.11 32.71 -6.45
CA GLY A 117 -8.44 32.14 -7.76
C GLY A 117 -8.95 30.69 -7.73
N LYS A 118 -9.51 30.24 -8.86
CA LYS A 118 -10.05 28.88 -9.02
C LYS A 118 -8.94 27.86 -9.23
N SER A 119 -9.01 26.72 -8.54
CA SER A 119 -8.10 25.59 -8.77
C SER A 119 -8.33 25.00 -10.17
N PRO A 120 -7.27 24.72 -10.93
CA PRO A 120 -7.40 24.16 -12.27
C PRO A 120 -7.80 22.68 -12.18
N GLU A 121 -9.03 22.38 -12.58
CA GLU A 121 -9.57 21.02 -12.57
C GLU A 121 -9.30 20.30 -13.90
N ILE A 122 -9.06 18.99 -13.82
CA ILE A 122 -8.98 18.10 -14.98
C ILE A 122 -10.27 17.29 -15.06
N LYS A 123 -11.04 17.50 -16.13
CA LYS A 123 -12.07 16.55 -16.54
C LYS A 123 -11.36 15.37 -17.20
N VAL A 124 -11.18 14.29 -16.45
CA VAL A 124 -10.65 13.04 -17.00
C VAL A 124 -11.71 12.46 -17.94
N LYS A 125 -11.54 12.66 -19.25
CA LYS A 125 -12.30 11.92 -20.26
C LYS A 125 -11.82 10.47 -20.20
N ARG A 126 -12.61 9.59 -19.59
CA ARG A 126 -12.32 8.15 -19.64
C ARG A 126 -12.35 7.71 -21.11
N LYS A 127 -11.33 6.96 -21.53
CA LYS A 127 -11.33 6.31 -22.84
C LYS A 127 -12.42 5.22 -22.83
N LYS A 128 -12.96 4.91 -24.03
CA LYS A 128 -14.08 3.98 -24.28
C LYS A 128 -14.09 2.76 -23.34
N LYS A 129 -15.29 2.43 -22.87
CA LYS A 129 -15.63 1.30 -22.01
C LYS A 129 -15.41 0.00 -22.79
N GLY A 130 -14.66 -0.95 -22.23
CA GLY A 130 -14.47 -2.28 -22.81
C GLY A 130 -13.36 -2.41 -23.86
N ILE A 131 -12.98 -3.66 -24.11
CA ILE A 131 -12.05 -4.08 -25.18
C ILE A 131 -12.77 -4.41 -26.50
N LEU A 132 -14.10 -4.32 -26.52
CA LEU A 132 -14.96 -4.69 -27.64
C LEU A 132 -15.61 -3.41 -28.19
N ASP A 133 -15.48 -3.18 -29.49
CA ASP A 133 -16.11 -2.05 -30.19
C ASP A 133 -17.45 -2.54 -30.76
N PHE A 134 -18.54 -2.24 -30.05
CA PHE A 134 -19.92 -2.40 -30.54
C PHE A 134 -20.62 -1.05 -30.48
#